data_AF-A0A402BZM0-F1
#
_entry.id   AF-A0A402BZM0-F1
#
_cell.length_a   1.000
_cell.length_b   1.000
_cell.length_c   1.000
_cell.angle_alpha   90.00
_cell.angle_beta   90.00
_cell.angle_gamma   90.00
#
_symmetry.space_group_name_H-M   'P 1'
#
loop_
_entity.id
_entity.type
_entity.pdbx_description
1 polymer ?
#
loop_
_entity_poly.entity_id
_entity_poly.type
_entity_poly.pdbx_seq_one_letter_code
_entity_poly.pdbx_strand_id
1 'polypeptide(L)'
;MIAHLEPRSPYRPWFIGEDIRNGDVLITVLDTDPRTVLCMEVAGSSSLDAAGVTESWTLTALPSVAAFEAHAGVAVPTAAGRVDDAIAGRLTTPFFTNPASFDDPFTRRGEASHTTAAAARMLLKSAGKCTACGQAINLRRSTARDHIHIHTAENDVDHWANHESAHDWPATLCGRCQTAMTEGGFSNFLDYRFSFHPSCPLCAASQTRSASIGMPNPGEPVPPWTVPLGCIVTDPVPGWICGGCGYRWAT
;
A
#
# COMPACT_ATOMS: atom_id res chain seq x y z
N MET A 1 -11.36 -5.64 6.50
CA MET A 1 -10.52 -4.98 7.54
C MET A 1 -10.47 -3.44 7.43
N ILE A 2 -11.43 -2.74 8.06
CA ILE A 2 -11.39 -1.36 8.62
C ILE A 2 -12.68 -1.10 9.43
N ALA A 3 -13.71 -1.94 9.31
CA ALA A 3 -14.90 -1.79 10.13
C ALA A 3 -15.52 -3.07 10.69
N HIS A 4 -14.64 -3.94 11.18
CA HIS A 4 -14.93 -4.74 12.36
C HIS A 4 -14.09 -4.35 13.59
N LEU A 5 -13.42 -3.18 13.59
CA LEU A 5 -12.50 -2.79 14.68
C LEU A 5 -12.72 -1.42 15.34
N GLU A 6 -13.80 -0.70 15.09
CA GLU A 6 -14.21 0.39 15.99
C GLU A 6 -15.73 0.61 15.91
N PRO A 7 -16.52 0.02 16.84
CA PRO A 7 -17.98 0.19 16.90
C PRO A 7 -18.43 1.66 17.00
N ARG A 8 -17.53 2.53 17.46
CA ARG A 8 -17.75 3.98 17.58
C ARG A 8 -17.28 4.78 16.37
N SER A 9 -16.84 4.13 15.30
CA SER A 9 -16.53 4.83 14.05
C SER A 9 -17.78 5.58 13.56
N PRO A 10 -17.68 6.89 13.29
CA PRO A 10 -18.80 7.66 12.72
C PRO A 10 -19.08 7.24 11.28
N TYR A 11 -18.09 6.61 10.62
CA TYR A 11 -18.29 5.93 9.36
C TYR A 11 -18.99 4.61 9.67
N ARG A 12 -20.25 4.48 9.23
CA ARG A 12 -21.09 3.29 9.34
C ARG A 12 -20.90 2.42 8.09
N PRO A 13 -20.02 1.41 8.09
CA PRO A 13 -19.44 1.01 6.80
C PRO A 13 -20.09 -0.20 6.14
N TRP A 14 -21.15 -0.80 6.70
CA TRP A 14 -21.63 -2.07 6.16
C TRP A 14 -23.14 -2.15 6.13
N PHE A 15 -23.69 -2.11 4.92
CA PHE A 15 -25.06 -2.52 4.65
C PHE A 15 -25.07 -4.04 4.51
N ILE A 16 -25.15 -4.75 5.63
CA ILE A 16 -25.49 -6.18 5.61
C ILE A 16 -26.90 -6.26 6.18
N GLY A 17 -27.88 -6.27 5.29
CA GLY A 17 -29.31 -6.36 5.65
C GLY A 17 -29.77 -7.78 5.98
N GLU A 18 -28.86 -8.75 5.96
CA GLU A 18 -29.13 -10.18 6.10
C GLU A 18 -28.30 -10.80 7.24
N ASP A 19 -28.79 -11.92 7.79
CA ASP A 19 -28.08 -12.64 8.86
C ASP A 19 -26.83 -13.36 8.30
N ILE A 20 -25.65 -13.02 8.82
CA ILE A 20 -24.40 -13.74 8.54
C ILE A 20 -24.34 -15.00 9.41
N ARG A 21 -24.09 -16.15 8.78
CA ARG A 21 -23.94 -17.44 9.45
C ARG A 21 -22.48 -17.87 9.52
N ASN A 22 -22.18 -18.71 10.51
CA ASN A 22 -20.89 -19.38 10.57
C ASN A 22 -20.66 -20.21 9.30
N GLY A 23 -19.49 -20.03 8.68
CA GLY A 23 -19.11 -20.66 7.42
C GLY A 23 -19.36 -19.80 6.18
N ASP A 24 -20.09 -18.68 6.31
CA ASP A 24 -20.32 -17.78 5.18
C ASP A 24 -19.01 -17.09 4.76
N VAL A 25 -18.82 -16.92 3.45
CA VAL A 25 -17.70 -16.15 2.89
C VAL A 25 -18.14 -14.71 2.69
N LEU A 26 -17.43 -13.79 3.34
CA LEU A 26 -17.61 -12.36 3.25
C LEU A 26 -16.60 -11.81 2.24
N ILE A 27 -17.08 -11.06 1.25
CA ILE A 27 -16.23 -10.35 0.29
C ILE A 27 -16.39 -8.86 0.58
N THR A 28 -15.29 -8.21 0.94
CA THR A 28 -15.28 -6.76 1.15
C THR A 28 -14.83 -6.05 -0.12
N VAL A 29 -15.71 -5.21 -0.66
CA VAL A 29 -15.42 -4.32 -1.78
C VAL A 29 -15.33 -2.89 -1.26
N LEU A 30 -14.27 -2.18 -1.65
CA LEU A 30 -14.14 -0.75 -1.44
C LEU A 30 -14.76 -0.02 -2.63
N ASP A 31 -15.53 1.02 -2.33
CA ASP A 31 -16.11 1.92 -3.33
C ASP A 31 -15.08 2.95 -3.81
N THR A 32 -13.94 2.43 -4.27
CA THR A 32 -12.88 3.16 -4.96
C THR A 32 -13.23 3.30 -6.44
N ASP A 33 -12.49 4.13 -7.16
CA ASP A 33 -12.55 4.26 -8.60
C ASP A 33 -11.20 3.83 -9.19
N PRO A 34 -11.10 2.73 -9.95
CA PRO A 34 -12.13 1.68 -10.06
C PRO A 34 -12.33 0.94 -8.73
N ARG A 35 -13.49 0.31 -8.52
CA ARG A 35 -13.78 -0.44 -7.29
C ARG A 35 -12.77 -1.56 -7.07
N THR A 36 -12.34 -1.76 -5.83
CA THR A 36 -11.32 -2.76 -5.47
C THR A 36 -11.81 -3.75 -4.43
N VAL A 37 -11.37 -5.00 -4.52
CA VAL A 37 -11.63 -6.03 -3.50
C VAL A 37 -10.56 -5.93 -2.40
N LEU A 38 -10.98 -5.68 -1.16
CA LEU A 38 -10.09 -5.56 0.00
C LEU A 38 -9.65 -6.91 0.52
N CYS A 39 -10.62 -7.75 0.84
CA CYS A 39 -10.36 -9.02 1.49
C CYS A 39 -11.54 -9.96 1.25
N MET A 40 -11.24 -11.24 1.40
CA MET A 40 -12.24 -12.27 1.60
C MET A 40 -11.99 -12.89 2.95
N GLU A 41 -13.06 -13.15 3.68
CA GLU A 41 -12.98 -13.65 5.04
C GLU A 41 -14.08 -14.69 5.28
N VAL A 42 -13.84 -15.66 6.17
CA VAL A 42 -14.86 -16.63 6.55
C VAL A 42 -15.44 -16.21 7.89
N ALA A 43 -16.76 -16.06 7.94
CA ALA A 43 -17.49 -15.85 9.16
C ALA A 43 -17.34 -17.09 10.07
N GLY A 44 -16.85 -16.89 11.28
CA GLY A 44 -16.71 -17.89 12.31
C GLY A 44 -17.44 -17.47 13.58
N SER A 45 -17.37 -18.31 14.62
CA SER A 45 -17.93 -17.97 15.93
C SER A 45 -16.94 -17.11 16.73
N SER A 46 -17.28 -15.87 17.10
CA SER A 46 -16.50 -15.12 18.11
C SER A 46 -17.12 -15.18 19.51
N SER A 47 -18.46 -15.20 19.62
CA SER A 47 -19.23 -15.36 20.86
C SER A 47 -20.73 -15.53 20.56
N LEU A 48 -21.57 -15.79 21.57
CA LEU A 48 -23.02 -16.04 21.44
C LEU A 48 -23.82 -14.95 20.69
N ASP A 49 -23.33 -13.70 20.68
CA ASP A 49 -24.03 -12.55 20.08
C ASP A 49 -23.23 -11.88 18.94
N ALA A 50 -22.11 -12.46 18.49
CA ALA A 50 -21.28 -11.89 17.44
C ALA A 50 -20.59 -12.94 16.56
N ALA A 51 -20.78 -12.83 15.24
CA ALA A 51 -19.95 -13.53 14.28
C ALA A 51 -18.52 -12.97 14.36
N GLY A 52 -17.57 -13.85 14.64
CA GLY A 52 -16.15 -13.58 14.43
C GLY A 52 -15.85 -13.66 12.95
N VAL A 53 -14.77 -13.02 12.53
CA VAL A 53 -14.31 -13.14 11.15
C VAL A 53 -12.87 -13.61 11.21
N THR A 54 -12.58 -14.74 10.55
CA THR A 54 -11.20 -15.23 10.44
C THR A 54 -10.65 -14.71 9.12
N GLU A 55 -9.59 -13.91 9.20
CA GLU A 55 -8.86 -13.46 8.03
C GLU A 55 -8.29 -14.68 7.30
N SER A 56 -8.90 -15.02 6.16
CA SER A 56 -8.59 -16.24 5.42
C SER A 56 -7.82 -15.92 4.14
N TRP A 57 -8.07 -14.74 3.55
CA TRP A 57 -7.43 -14.30 2.31
C TRP A 57 -7.10 -12.80 2.35
N THR A 58 -5.87 -12.45 2.77
CA THR A 58 -5.36 -11.08 2.70
C THR A 58 -4.90 -10.78 1.27
N LEU A 59 -5.68 -9.99 0.53
CA LEU A 59 -5.28 -9.51 -0.80
C LEU A 59 -4.32 -8.33 -0.63
N THR A 60 -3.02 -8.58 -0.76
CA THR A 60 -1.97 -7.57 -0.56
C THR A 60 -1.95 -6.47 -1.63
N ALA A 61 -2.65 -6.69 -2.76
CA ALA A 61 -2.59 -5.84 -3.95
C ALA A 61 -3.86 -4.99 -4.23
N LEU A 62 -4.97 -5.21 -3.51
CA LEU A 62 -6.29 -4.62 -3.81
C LEU A 62 -6.65 -4.69 -5.32
N PRO A 63 -6.88 -5.89 -5.88
CA PRO A 63 -7.28 -6.01 -7.28
C PRO A 63 -8.57 -5.24 -7.54
N SER A 64 -8.73 -4.69 -8.75
CA SER A 64 -10.01 -4.12 -9.16
C SER A 64 -11.08 -5.22 -9.21
N VAL A 65 -12.35 -4.86 -9.02
CA VAL A 65 -13.47 -5.81 -9.16
C VAL A 65 -13.44 -6.46 -10.53
N ALA A 66 -13.14 -5.71 -11.60
CA ALA A 66 -13.01 -6.27 -12.94
C ALA A 66 -11.88 -7.32 -13.06
N ALA A 67 -10.71 -7.08 -12.44
CA ALA A 67 -9.63 -8.05 -12.43
C ALA A 67 -9.99 -9.29 -11.60
N PHE A 68 -10.67 -9.09 -10.46
CA PHE A 68 -11.20 -10.15 -9.61
C PHE A 68 -12.21 -11.03 -10.36
N GLU A 69 -13.17 -10.41 -11.04
CA GLU A 69 -14.20 -11.06 -11.88
C GLU A 69 -13.58 -11.83 -13.03
N ALA A 70 -12.62 -11.22 -13.75
CA ALA A 70 -11.91 -11.88 -14.84
C ALA A 70 -11.13 -13.10 -14.35
N HIS A 71 -10.46 -13.00 -13.19
CA HIS A 71 -9.70 -14.10 -12.61
C HIS A 71 -10.62 -15.23 -12.11
N ALA A 72 -11.72 -14.88 -11.43
CA ALA A 72 -12.73 -15.83 -10.96
C ALA A 72 -13.55 -16.43 -12.11
N GLY A 73 -13.63 -15.72 -13.24
CA GLY A 73 -14.55 -15.91 -14.35
C GLY A 73 -16.03 -15.75 -13.96
N VAL A 74 -16.34 -14.94 -12.96
CA VAL A 74 -17.70 -14.64 -12.49
C VAL A 74 -17.98 -13.15 -12.58
N ALA A 75 -19.27 -12.76 -12.58
CA ALA A 75 -19.66 -11.37 -12.36
C ALA A 75 -20.19 -11.24 -10.93
N VAL A 76 -19.60 -10.35 -10.14
CA VAL A 76 -20.00 -10.10 -8.74
C VAL A 76 -21.13 -9.06 -8.74
N PRO A 77 -22.19 -9.25 -7.91
CA PRO A 77 -23.23 -8.25 -7.77
C PRO A 77 -22.67 -6.87 -7.40
N THR A 78 -23.24 -5.83 -8.00
CA THR A 78 -22.84 -4.44 -7.70
C THR A 78 -23.45 -3.93 -6.40
N ALA A 79 -24.63 -4.43 -6.02
CA ALA A 79 -25.28 -4.12 -4.75
C ALA A 79 -24.75 -5.04 -3.64
N ALA A 80 -24.64 -4.49 -2.43
CA ALA A 80 -24.34 -5.28 -1.24
C ALA A 80 -25.49 -6.27 -0.96
N GLY A 81 -25.14 -7.50 -0.58
CA GLY A 81 -26.11 -8.56 -0.28
C GLY A 81 -25.54 -9.95 -0.53
N ARG A 82 -26.40 -10.96 -0.41
CA ARG A 82 -26.01 -12.35 -0.67
C ARG A 82 -25.62 -12.54 -2.14
N VAL A 83 -24.50 -13.25 -2.31
CA VAL A 83 -24.01 -13.70 -3.61
C VAL A 83 -24.63 -15.08 -3.91
N ASP A 84 -24.98 -15.33 -5.18
CA ASP A 84 -25.53 -16.61 -5.62
C ASP A 84 -24.57 -17.78 -5.34
N ASP A 85 -25.12 -18.93 -4.95
CA ASP A 85 -24.35 -20.11 -4.55
C ASP A 85 -23.41 -20.62 -5.66
N ALA A 86 -23.75 -20.42 -6.95
CA ALA A 86 -22.87 -20.78 -8.06
C ALA A 86 -21.64 -19.86 -8.16
N ILE A 87 -21.80 -18.57 -7.86
CA ILE A 87 -20.69 -17.62 -7.79
C ILE A 87 -19.84 -17.93 -6.55
N ALA A 88 -20.48 -18.15 -5.40
CA ALA A 88 -19.79 -18.52 -4.15
C ALA A 88 -18.95 -19.81 -4.32
N GLY A 89 -19.49 -20.82 -5.02
CA GLY A 89 -18.78 -22.06 -5.33
C GLY A 89 -17.52 -21.85 -6.16
N ARG A 90 -17.49 -20.86 -7.06
CA ARG A 90 -16.28 -20.54 -7.85
C ARG A 90 -15.24 -19.78 -7.05
N LEU A 91 -15.68 -18.85 -6.20
CA LEU A 91 -14.79 -18.04 -5.35
C LEU A 91 -14.14 -18.84 -4.22
N THR A 92 -14.71 -19.99 -3.84
CA THR A 92 -14.17 -20.89 -2.83
C THR A 92 -13.27 -22.00 -3.40
N THR A 93 -13.00 -21.98 -4.71
CA THR A 93 -12.10 -22.98 -5.33
C THR A 93 -10.64 -22.76 -4.92
N PRO A 94 -9.84 -23.83 -4.69
CA PRO A 94 -8.44 -23.71 -4.27
C PRO A 94 -7.57 -22.86 -5.20
N PHE A 95 -7.87 -22.84 -6.50
CA PHE A 95 -7.17 -22.02 -7.50
C PHE A 95 -7.34 -20.52 -7.23
N PHE A 96 -8.54 -20.11 -6.82
CA PHE A 96 -8.85 -18.73 -6.51
C PHE A 96 -8.23 -18.27 -5.18
N THR A 97 -8.04 -19.20 -4.24
CA THR A 97 -7.55 -18.91 -2.89
C THR A 97 -6.06 -18.58 -2.80
N ASN A 98 -5.32 -18.56 -3.91
CA ASN A 98 -3.90 -18.19 -3.91
C ASN A 98 -3.73 -16.66 -4.06
N PRO A 99 -3.22 -15.95 -3.04
CA PRO A 99 -3.02 -14.50 -3.10
C PRO A 99 -1.97 -14.07 -4.15
N ALA A 100 -1.09 -14.98 -4.60
CA ALA A 100 -0.13 -14.71 -5.67
C ALA A 100 -0.79 -14.60 -7.07
N SER A 101 -2.09 -14.90 -7.19
CA SER A 101 -2.80 -14.90 -8.46
C SER A 101 -3.18 -13.52 -8.99
N PHE A 102 -3.04 -12.48 -8.16
CA PHE A 102 -3.30 -11.10 -8.56
C PHE A 102 -1.99 -10.35 -8.69
N ASP A 103 -1.64 -9.97 -9.92
CA ASP A 103 -0.53 -9.05 -10.18
C ASP A 103 -0.74 -7.75 -9.39
N ASP A 104 0.34 -7.26 -8.78
CA ASP A 104 0.36 -6.00 -8.05
C ASP A 104 0.18 -4.80 -9.02
N PRO A 105 -0.96 -4.10 -9.02
CA PRO A 105 -1.25 -3.01 -9.96
C PRO A 105 -0.25 -1.87 -9.85
N PHE A 106 0.39 -1.71 -8.68
CA PHE A 106 1.43 -0.71 -8.46
C PHE A 106 2.70 -0.98 -9.28
N THR A 107 2.88 -2.20 -9.79
CA THR A 107 3.98 -2.56 -10.69
C THR A 107 3.58 -2.43 -12.16
N ARG A 108 2.29 -2.20 -12.47
CA ARG A 108 1.78 -2.08 -13.83
C ARG A 108 1.85 -0.61 -14.28
N ARG A 109 2.58 -0.34 -15.37
CA ARG A 109 2.57 0.95 -16.06
C ARG A 109 1.13 1.41 -16.35
N GLY A 110 0.84 2.68 -16.10
CA GLY A 110 -0.35 3.37 -16.61
C GLY A 110 -1.58 3.37 -15.71
N GLU A 111 -1.51 2.90 -14.46
CA GLU A 111 -2.59 3.20 -13.51
C GLU A 111 -2.48 4.64 -13.01
N ALA A 112 -3.53 5.43 -13.21
CA ALA A 112 -3.54 6.84 -12.84
C ALA A 112 -3.36 6.98 -11.32
N SER A 113 -2.23 7.58 -10.92
CA SER A 113 -1.83 7.79 -9.53
C SER A 113 -2.85 8.61 -8.72
N HIS A 114 -3.74 9.34 -9.41
CA HIS A 114 -4.77 10.20 -8.83
C HIS A 114 -6.09 9.49 -8.50
N THR A 115 -6.20 8.19 -8.76
CA THR A 115 -7.42 7.42 -8.48
C THR A 115 -7.58 7.10 -6.99
N THR A 116 -8.82 6.94 -6.51
CA THR A 116 -9.05 6.52 -5.12
C THR A 116 -8.64 5.06 -4.90
N ALA A 117 -8.59 4.24 -5.95
CA ALA A 117 -7.99 2.90 -5.91
C ALA A 117 -6.48 2.94 -5.68
N ALA A 118 -5.74 3.80 -6.39
CA ALA A 118 -4.32 4.00 -6.17
C ALA A 118 -4.05 4.50 -4.73
N ALA A 119 -4.84 5.46 -4.24
CA ALA A 119 -4.75 5.94 -2.87
C ALA A 119 -4.97 4.84 -1.82
N ALA A 120 -5.97 3.98 -2.01
CA ALA A 120 -6.24 2.85 -1.12
C ALA A 120 -5.07 1.84 -1.10
N ARG A 121 -4.49 1.56 -2.27
CA ARG A 121 -3.31 0.68 -2.40
C ARG A 121 -2.08 1.28 -1.71
N MET A 122 -1.83 2.58 -1.87
CA MET A 122 -0.75 3.26 -1.15
C MET A 122 -0.91 3.14 0.36
N LEU A 123 -2.14 3.32 0.85
CA LEU A 123 -2.43 3.20 2.28
C LEU A 123 -2.21 1.77 2.76
N LEU A 124 -2.67 0.76 2.02
CA LEU A 124 -2.43 -0.65 2.35
C LEU A 124 -0.92 -0.96 2.41
N LYS A 125 -0.18 -0.59 1.37
CA LYS A 125 1.28 -0.81 1.28
C LYS A 125 2.08 -0.06 2.33
N SER A 126 1.59 1.08 2.80
CA SER A 126 2.24 1.83 3.88
C SER A 126 2.29 1.04 5.19
N ALA A 127 1.45 0.01 5.35
CA ALA A 127 1.27 -0.73 6.59
C ALA A 127 1.04 0.19 7.82
N GLY A 128 0.36 1.33 7.58
CA GLY A 128 0.11 2.34 8.60
C GLY A 128 1.36 3.11 9.04
N LYS A 129 2.38 3.24 8.19
CA LYS A 129 3.57 4.05 8.46
C LYS A 129 3.66 5.24 7.51
N CYS A 130 4.18 6.36 8.01
CA CYS A 130 4.51 7.51 7.20
C CYS A 130 5.72 7.19 6.32
N THR A 131 5.60 7.36 5.00
CA THR A 131 6.68 7.14 4.03
C THR A 131 7.87 8.10 4.26
N ALA A 132 7.60 9.32 4.77
CA ALA A 132 8.65 10.30 5.06
C ALA A 132 9.47 9.95 6.32
N CYS A 133 8.80 9.86 7.48
CA CYS A 133 9.47 9.77 8.78
C CYS A 133 9.48 8.36 9.39
N GLY A 134 8.85 7.37 8.73
CA GLY A 134 8.77 5.99 9.18
C GLY A 134 7.86 5.75 10.40
N GLN A 135 7.33 6.81 11.02
CA GLN A 135 6.49 6.69 12.22
C GLN A 135 5.13 6.10 11.90
N ALA A 136 4.59 5.32 12.83
CA ALA A 136 3.25 4.77 12.73
C ALA A 136 2.20 5.89 12.70
N ILE A 137 1.26 5.79 11.78
CA ILE A 137 0.08 6.64 11.66
C ILE A 137 -1.05 5.98 12.44
N ASN A 138 -1.70 6.72 13.32
CA ASN A 138 -2.80 6.17 14.11
C ASN A 138 -4.08 6.07 13.26
N LEU A 139 -4.31 4.89 12.69
CA LEU A 139 -5.48 4.58 11.85
C LEU A 139 -6.74 4.22 12.66
N ARG A 140 -6.67 4.12 13.99
CA ARG A 140 -7.76 3.59 14.83
C ARG A 140 -8.76 4.64 15.30
N ARG A 141 -8.49 5.93 15.07
CA ARG A 141 -9.34 7.03 15.54
C ARG A 141 -10.42 7.36 14.52
N SER A 142 -11.55 7.88 14.99
CA SER A 142 -12.62 8.41 14.12
C SER A 142 -12.15 9.54 13.18
N THR A 143 -11.07 10.23 13.54
CA THR A 143 -10.43 11.29 12.74
C THR A 143 -9.22 10.78 11.93
N ALA A 144 -9.01 9.47 11.84
CA ALA A 144 -7.82 8.90 11.16
C ALA A 144 -7.64 9.44 9.74
N ARG A 145 -8.74 9.61 8.99
CA ARG A 145 -8.72 10.18 7.63
C ARG A 145 -8.13 11.59 7.57
N ASP A 146 -8.25 12.37 8.65
CA ASP A 146 -7.79 13.76 8.70
C ASP A 146 -6.29 13.83 9.07
N HIS A 147 -5.67 12.67 9.38
CA HIS A 147 -4.28 12.56 9.80
C HIS A 147 -3.40 11.79 8.80
N ILE A 148 -4.00 11.32 7.71
CA ILE A 148 -3.34 10.59 6.62
C ILE A 148 -3.48 11.43 5.36
N HIS A 149 -2.38 11.64 4.66
CA HIS A 149 -2.36 12.33 3.38
C HIS A 149 -1.71 11.44 2.34
N ILE A 150 -2.33 11.36 1.17
CA ILE A 150 -1.86 10.57 0.04
C ILE A 150 -1.25 11.55 -0.96
N HIS A 151 0.07 11.47 -1.12
CA HIS A 151 0.80 12.18 -2.17
C HIS A 151 0.85 11.30 -3.40
N THR A 152 0.18 11.73 -4.46
CA THR A 152 0.13 11.02 -5.74
C THR A 152 1.23 11.55 -6.65
N ALA A 153 2.01 10.66 -7.25
CA ALA A 153 3.06 11.02 -8.18
C ALA A 153 2.87 10.27 -9.51
N GLU A 154 3.07 10.94 -10.63
CA GLU A 154 3.20 10.28 -11.93
C GLU A 154 4.57 9.64 -12.01
N ASN A 155 4.62 8.32 -11.79
CA ASN A 155 5.85 7.57 -11.87
C ASN A 155 5.88 6.74 -13.15
N ASP A 156 6.49 7.28 -14.20
CA ASP A 156 6.84 6.53 -15.42
C ASP A 156 8.06 5.60 -15.22
N VAL A 157 8.54 5.50 -13.98
CA VAL A 157 9.82 4.86 -13.64
C VAL A 157 9.63 3.35 -13.60
N ASP A 158 10.38 2.66 -14.46
CA ASP A 158 10.50 1.21 -14.40
C ASP A 158 11.16 0.81 -13.08
N HIS A 159 10.38 0.19 -12.18
CA HIS A 159 10.81 -0.20 -10.84
C HIS A 159 12.00 -1.18 -10.80
N TRP A 160 12.37 -1.75 -11.96
CA TRP A 160 13.53 -2.64 -12.10
C TRP A 160 14.75 -1.95 -12.71
N ALA A 161 14.58 -0.79 -13.34
CA ALA A 161 15.68 -0.01 -13.90
C ALA A 161 16.31 0.85 -12.79
N ASN A 162 17.28 0.28 -12.08
CA ASN A 162 18.07 0.89 -10.99
C ASN A 162 18.81 2.21 -11.32
N HIS A 163 18.50 2.86 -12.45
CA HIS A 163 19.26 3.98 -13.01
C HIS A 163 18.42 5.19 -13.43
N GLU A 164 17.10 5.09 -13.54
CA GLU A 164 16.29 6.27 -13.85
C GLU A 164 15.90 7.01 -12.56
N SER A 165 16.22 8.30 -12.53
CA SER A 165 15.95 9.16 -11.38
C SER A 165 14.46 9.46 -11.37
N ALA A 166 13.69 8.75 -10.55
CA ALA A 166 12.32 9.12 -10.26
C ALA A 166 12.27 10.61 -9.90
N HIS A 167 11.46 11.39 -10.62
CA HIS A 167 11.29 12.82 -10.35
C HIS A 167 10.39 13.07 -9.13
N ASP A 168 9.50 12.12 -8.83
CA ASP A 168 8.64 12.14 -7.65
C ASP A 168 8.34 10.69 -7.21
N TRP A 169 7.65 10.53 -6.08
CA TRP A 169 7.30 9.22 -5.56
C TRP A 169 6.00 9.21 -4.76
N PRO A 170 5.10 8.22 -4.98
CA PRO A 170 3.85 8.13 -4.26
C PRO A 170 4.11 7.84 -2.77
N ALA A 171 3.49 8.61 -1.88
CA ALA A 171 3.75 8.54 -0.45
C ALA A 171 2.49 8.64 0.41
N THR A 172 2.47 7.89 1.50
CA THR A 172 1.49 8.04 2.57
C THR A 172 2.13 8.87 3.69
N LEU A 173 1.63 10.07 3.94
CA LEU A 173 2.19 11.02 4.89
C LEU A 173 1.31 11.15 6.13
N CYS A 174 1.94 11.29 7.29
CA CYS A 174 1.24 11.76 8.49
C CYS A 174 1.01 13.27 8.40
N GLY A 175 0.02 13.79 9.14
CA GLY A 175 -0.31 15.23 9.13
C GLY A 175 0.89 16.15 9.38
N ARG A 176 1.82 15.76 10.28
CA ARG A 176 3.05 16.55 10.53
C ARG A 176 3.95 16.65 9.29
N CYS A 177 4.13 15.53 8.58
CA CYS A 177 4.96 15.49 7.38
C CYS A 177 4.28 16.21 6.22
N GLN A 178 2.96 16.12 6.09
CA GLN A 178 2.21 16.90 5.10
C GLN A 178 2.38 18.41 5.32
N THR A 179 2.19 18.87 6.56
CA THR A 179 2.37 20.28 6.91
C THR A 179 3.81 20.72 6.66
N ALA A 180 4.80 19.98 7.13
CA ALA A 180 6.21 20.32 6.96
C ALA A 180 6.65 20.32 5.48
N MET A 181 6.13 19.40 4.66
CA MET A 181 6.36 19.39 3.22
C MET A 181 5.79 20.65 2.56
N THR A 182 4.56 21.02 2.93
CA THR A 182 3.85 22.19 2.36
C THR A 182 4.52 23.51 2.79
N GLU A 183 4.75 23.70 4.09
CA GLU A 183 5.36 24.91 4.65
C GLU A 183 6.84 25.05 4.28
N GLY A 184 7.53 23.93 4.06
CA GLY A 184 8.90 23.90 3.53
C GLY A 184 9.00 24.26 2.04
N GLY A 185 7.88 24.44 1.33
CA GLY A 185 7.85 24.82 -0.08
C GLY A 185 8.20 23.67 -1.04
N PHE A 186 8.12 22.42 -0.58
CA PHE A 186 8.40 21.26 -1.42
C PHE A 186 7.20 20.94 -2.32
N SER A 187 7.40 20.91 -3.63
CA SER A 187 6.36 20.59 -4.62
C SER A 187 6.30 19.11 -4.98
N ASN A 188 7.35 18.33 -4.67
CA ASN A 188 7.40 16.88 -4.86
C ASN A 188 7.89 16.19 -3.59
N PHE A 189 7.49 14.93 -3.40
CA PHE A 189 7.78 14.19 -2.17
C PHE A 189 9.25 13.79 -2.07
N LEU A 190 9.92 13.51 -3.20
CA LEU A 190 11.32 13.07 -3.17
C LEU A 190 12.26 14.16 -2.65
N ASP A 191 12.09 15.42 -3.06
CA ASP A 191 12.89 16.54 -2.55
C ASP A 191 12.67 16.71 -1.03
N TYR A 192 11.42 16.60 -0.58
CA TYR A 192 11.12 16.58 0.86
C TYR A 192 11.77 15.39 1.57
N ARG A 193 11.76 14.20 0.95
CA ARG A 193 12.38 13.00 1.53
C ARG A 193 13.91 13.14 1.60
N PHE A 194 14.52 13.75 0.60
CA PHE A 194 15.94 14.00 0.53
C PHE A 194 16.39 15.13 1.46
N SER A 195 15.49 16.03 1.87
CA SER A 195 15.82 17.06 2.87
C SER A 195 16.17 16.48 4.25
N PHE A 196 15.83 15.22 4.52
CA PHE A 196 16.25 14.50 5.72
C PHE A 196 17.64 13.86 5.61
N HIS A 197 18.24 13.88 4.42
CA HIS A 197 19.52 13.23 4.14
C HIS A 197 20.66 14.25 4.12
N PRO A 198 21.90 13.85 4.48
CA PRO A 198 23.03 14.76 4.43
C PRO A 198 23.38 15.12 2.99
N SER A 199 23.74 16.39 2.75
CA SER A 199 24.34 16.79 1.47
C SER A 199 25.65 16.04 1.23
N CYS A 200 25.95 15.75 -0.04
CA CYS A 200 27.19 15.08 -0.39
C CYS A 200 28.41 15.93 0.01
N PRO A 201 29.39 15.39 0.76
CA PRO A 201 30.58 16.15 1.17
C PRO A 201 31.52 16.46 -0.01
N LEU A 202 31.41 15.74 -1.13
CA LEU A 202 32.28 15.92 -2.30
C LEU A 202 31.73 16.92 -3.31
N CYS A 203 30.41 16.91 -3.56
CA CYS A 203 29.80 17.74 -4.62
C CYS A 203 28.63 18.61 -4.14
N ALA A 204 28.32 18.62 -2.83
CA ALA A 204 27.22 19.35 -2.22
C ALA A 204 25.80 18.98 -2.71
N ALA A 205 25.65 18.01 -3.61
CA ALA A 205 24.35 17.56 -4.09
C ALA A 205 23.46 17.04 -2.94
N SER A 206 22.17 17.37 -3.00
CA SER A 206 21.17 17.00 -1.98
C SER A 206 20.44 15.69 -2.28
N GLN A 207 20.78 14.98 -3.36
CA GLN A 207 20.18 13.69 -3.71
C GLN A 207 20.94 12.50 -3.11
N THR A 208 21.25 12.57 -1.81
CA THR A 208 21.97 11.50 -1.10
C THR A 208 21.01 10.37 -0.75
N ARG A 209 21.39 9.12 -0.98
CA ARG A 209 20.58 7.91 -0.72
C ARG A 209 21.20 7.11 0.42
N SER A 210 20.37 6.52 1.28
CA SER A 210 20.85 5.61 2.33
C SER A 210 21.27 4.29 1.71
N ALA A 211 22.41 3.76 2.12
CA ALA A 211 22.82 2.43 1.69
C ALA A 211 22.15 1.36 2.57
N SER A 212 21.70 0.27 1.96
CA SER A 212 21.10 -0.86 2.66
C SER A 212 21.81 -2.16 2.27
N ILE A 213 22.22 -2.95 3.25
CA ILE A 213 22.78 -4.28 3.02
C ILE A 213 21.63 -5.28 2.83
N GLY A 214 21.79 -6.20 1.88
CA GLY A 214 20.84 -7.28 1.61
C GLY A 214 20.34 -7.28 0.17
N MET A 215 19.64 -8.36 -0.19
CA MET A 215 18.89 -8.41 -1.44
C MET A 215 17.52 -7.75 -1.26
N PRO A 216 17.10 -6.89 -2.21
CA PRO A 216 15.71 -6.46 -2.29
C PRO A 216 14.75 -7.65 -2.37
N ASN A 217 13.55 -7.49 -1.80
CA ASN A 217 12.46 -8.43 -2.05
C ASN A 217 12.05 -8.32 -3.52
N PRO A 218 12.09 -9.40 -4.33
CA PRO A 218 11.78 -9.34 -5.77
C PRO A 218 10.37 -8.81 -6.10
N GLY A 219 9.44 -8.80 -5.14
CA GLY A 219 8.09 -8.27 -5.30
C GLY A 219 7.89 -6.84 -4.82
N GLU A 220 8.91 -6.18 -4.27
CA GLU A 220 8.79 -4.81 -3.74
C GLU A 220 9.75 -3.86 -4.45
N PRO A 221 9.26 -2.70 -4.94
CA PRO A 221 10.13 -1.72 -5.55
C PRO A 221 11.08 -1.15 -4.50
N VAL A 222 12.36 -1.06 -4.84
CA VAL A 222 13.35 -0.38 -4.01
C VAL A 222 13.04 1.12 -4.01
N PRO A 223 12.87 1.77 -2.84
CA PRO A 223 12.60 3.20 -2.81
C PRO A 223 13.77 4.04 -3.38
N PRO A 224 13.52 5.15 -4.10
CA PRO A 224 14.57 5.94 -4.75
C PRO A 224 15.59 6.57 -3.79
N TRP A 225 15.23 6.71 -2.52
CA TRP A 225 16.10 7.25 -1.48
C TRP A 225 17.00 6.18 -0.82
N THR A 226 16.98 4.94 -1.33
CA THR A 226 17.77 3.81 -0.84
C THR A 226 18.58 3.18 -1.98
N VAL A 227 19.80 2.72 -1.68
CA VAL A 227 20.61 1.90 -2.61
C VAL A 227 20.93 0.56 -1.96
N PRO A 228 20.45 -0.56 -2.51
CA PRO A 228 20.82 -1.89 -2.03
C PRO A 228 22.26 -2.19 -2.46
N LEU A 229 23.10 -2.57 -1.50
CA LEU A 229 24.50 -2.96 -1.74
C LEU A 229 24.66 -4.45 -2.06
N GLY A 230 23.57 -5.23 -1.99
CA GLY A 230 23.63 -6.68 -2.07
C GLY A 230 24.24 -7.30 -0.80
N CYS A 231 24.79 -8.51 -0.94
CA CYS A 231 25.33 -9.29 0.19
C CYS A 231 26.83 -9.03 0.46
N ILE A 232 27.51 -8.24 -0.39
CA ILE A 232 28.94 -7.98 -0.23
C ILE A 232 29.13 -6.75 0.65
N VAL A 233 29.62 -6.99 1.86
CA VAL A 233 29.91 -5.96 2.86
C VAL A 233 31.33 -5.45 2.61
N THR A 234 31.46 -4.19 2.17
CA THR A 234 32.76 -3.48 2.17
C THR A 234 33.04 -2.91 3.56
N ASP A 235 34.31 -2.78 3.96
CA ASP A 235 34.70 -2.19 5.26
C ASP A 235 35.43 -0.84 5.06
N PRO A 236 34.93 0.29 5.60
CA PRO A 236 33.64 0.43 6.26
C PRO A 236 32.48 0.32 5.27
N VAL A 237 31.32 -0.13 5.77
CA VAL A 237 30.09 -0.12 4.98
C VAL A 237 29.67 1.33 4.81
N PRO A 238 29.49 1.81 3.57
CA PRO A 238 28.99 3.16 3.39
C PRO A 238 27.57 3.24 3.96
N GLY A 239 27.28 4.27 4.75
CA GLY A 239 25.92 4.58 5.18
C GLY A 239 25.16 5.38 4.12
N TRP A 240 25.90 6.08 3.26
CA TRP A 240 25.36 7.01 2.27
C TRP A 240 26.03 6.88 0.91
N ILE A 241 25.24 7.12 -0.15
CA ILE A 241 25.71 7.17 -1.54
C ILE A 241 25.09 8.40 -2.20
N CYS A 242 25.93 9.24 -2.81
CA CYS A 242 25.47 10.43 -3.52
C CYS A 242 24.84 10.03 -4.87
N GLY A 243 23.60 10.47 -5.14
CA GLY A 243 22.94 10.29 -6.43
C GLY A 243 23.55 11.11 -7.57
N GLY A 244 24.25 12.21 -7.27
CA GLY A 244 24.87 13.09 -8.27
C GLY A 244 26.25 12.62 -8.76
N CYS A 245 27.16 12.29 -7.85
CA CYS A 245 28.54 11.89 -8.20
C CYS A 245 28.91 10.45 -7.83
N GLY A 246 28.00 9.69 -7.20
CA GLY A 246 28.25 8.31 -6.79
C GLY A 246 29.17 8.14 -5.58
N TYR A 247 29.65 9.24 -4.97
CA TYR A 247 30.52 9.18 -3.80
C TYR A 247 29.86 8.41 -2.65
N ARG A 248 30.63 7.56 -1.96
CA ARG A 248 30.17 6.68 -0.88
C ARG A 248 30.92 7.02 0.40
N TRP A 249 30.21 7.15 1.52
CA TRP A 249 30.82 7.45 2.81
C TRP A 249 30.06 6.83 3.97
N ALA A 250 30.79 6.57 5.05
CA ALA A 250 30.23 6.15 6.33
C ALA A 250 29.74 7.38 7.12
N THR A 251 28.79 7.17 8.03
CA THR A 251 28.40 8.15 9.07
C THR A 251 29.47 8.29 10.13
#